data_AF-A0A251Y6F7-F1
#
_entry.id   AF-A0A251Y6F7-F1
#
_cell.length_a   1.000
_cell.length_b   1.000
_cell.length_c   1.000
_cell.angle_alpha   90.00
_cell.angle_beta   90.00
_cell.angle_gamma   90.00
#
_symmetry.space_group_name_H-M   'P 1'
#
loop_
_entity.id
_entity.type
_entity.pdbx_description
1 polymer ?
#
loop_
_entity_poly.entity_id
_entity_poly.type
_entity_poly.pdbx_seq_one_letter_code
_entity_poly.pdbx_strand_id
1 'polypeptide(L)'
;MSKTTERRGISRVNALLVGVLAAGALVALIAGNHYNALTLALMGAILLGGALHAARPAASDVTRINGLEYRDERDGLLAQKGFAAVRVAALVMTVGTFFVTTLMGQVQWYVLAQMLVLAGVWAVANWLAVRRG
;
A
#
# COMPACT_ATOMS: atom_id res chain seq x y z
N MET A 1 -24.76 -1.01 -21.98
CA MET A 1 -23.49 -0.64 -22.62
C MET A 1 -22.50 -0.23 -21.54
N SER A 2 -21.61 -1.13 -21.14
CA SER A 2 -20.58 -0.85 -20.13
C SER A 2 -19.58 0.14 -20.70
N LYS A 3 -19.49 1.32 -20.09
CA LYS A 3 -18.38 2.25 -20.34
C LYS A 3 -17.13 1.65 -19.69
N THR A 4 -16.43 0.79 -20.41
CA THR A 4 -15.00 0.55 -20.16
C THR A 4 -14.26 1.84 -20.48
N THR A 5 -14.32 2.78 -19.55
CA THR A 5 -13.42 3.93 -19.54
C THR A 5 -12.03 3.36 -19.32
N GLU A 6 -11.30 3.16 -20.41
CA GLU A 6 -9.89 2.79 -20.39
C GLU A 6 -9.16 3.86 -19.57
N ARG A 7 -8.86 3.57 -18.30
CA ARG A 7 -8.07 4.48 -17.46
C ARG A 7 -6.67 4.51 -18.03
N ARG A 8 -6.34 5.60 -18.72
CA ARG A 8 -4.96 5.93 -19.07
C ARG A 8 -4.27 6.48 -17.83
N GLY A 9 -3.64 5.59 -17.06
CA GLY A 9 -2.83 5.95 -15.89
C GLY A 9 -3.23 5.23 -14.60
N ILE A 10 -2.44 5.48 -13.55
CA ILE A 10 -2.63 4.89 -12.21
C ILE A 10 -3.84 5.50 -11.49
N SER A 11 -4.36 4.80 -10.49
CA SER A 11 -5.47 5.24 -9.66
C SER A 11 -5.14 6.54 -8.92
N ARG A 12 -6.19 7.30 -8.58
CA ARG A 12 -6.04 8.55 -7.80
C ARG A 12 -5.39 8.29 -6.44
N VAL A 13 -5.64 7.13 -5.85
CA VAL A 13 -5.05 6.70 -4.57
C VAL A 13 -3.55 6.51 -4.75
N ASN A 14 -3.11 5.77 -5.76
CA ASN A 14 -1.68 5.60 -6.03
C ASN A 14 -0.99 6.91 -6.39
N ALA A 15 -1.63 7.75 -7.20
CA ALA A 15 -1.10 9.09 -7.52
C ALA A 15 -0.91 9.95 -6.25
N LEU A 16 -1.88 9.93 -5.34
CA LEU A 16 -1.79 10.63 -4.06
C LEU A 16 -0.65 10.06 -3.19
N LEU A 17 -0.58 8.75 -3.03
CA LEU A 17 0.45 8.10 -2.20
C LEU A 17 1.87 8.35 -2.74
N VAL A 18 2.06 8.20 -4.06
CA VAL A 18 3.34 8.53 -4.72
C VAL A 18 3.66 10.02 -4.53
N GLY A 19 2.67 10.90 -4.67
CA GLY A 19 2.84 12.34 -4.44
C GLY A 19 3.27 12.68 -3.01
N VAL A 20 2.66 12.04 -2.01
CA VAL A 20 3.03 12.22 -0.59
C VAL A 20 4.45 11.73 -0.33
N LEU A 21 4.84 10.57 -0.87
CA LEU A 21 6.20 10.04 -0.72
C LEU A 21 7.23 10.95 -1.41
N ALA A 22 6.94 11.43 -2.62
CA ALA A 22 7.81 12.36 -3.34
C ALA A 22 7.97 13.70 -2.61
N ALA A 23 6.87 14.27 -2.10
CA ALA A 23 6.90 15.49 -1.30
C ALA A 23 7.69 15.28 0.01
N GLY A 24 7.46 14.17 0.70
CA GLY A 24 8.21 13.81 1.91
C GLY A 24 9.71 13.64 1.64
N ALA A 25 10.08 13.01 0.52
CA ALA A 25 11.47 12.89 0.09
C ALA A 25 12.12 14.26 -0.16
N LEU A 26 11.42 15.17 -0.83
CA LEU A 26 11.90 16.53 -1.07
C LEU A 26 12.10 17.31 0.23
N VAL A 27 11.13 17.24 1.15
CA VAL A 27 11.23 17.88 2.47
C VAL A 27 12.42 17.33 3.26
N ALA A 28 12.60 16.00 3.28
CA ALA A 28 13.74 15.36 3.95
C ALA A 28 15.08 15.78 3.34
N LEU A 29 15.15 15.92 2.01
CA LEU A 29 16.34 16.37 1.31
C LEU A 29 16.69 17.82 1.67
N ILE A 30 15.71 18.73 1.67
CA ILE A 30 15.88 20.13 2.05
C ILE A 30 16.33 20.24 3.52
N ALA A 31 15.83 19.37 4.40
CA ALA A 31 16.22 19.30 5.80
C ALA A 31 17.61 18.65 6.03
N GLY A 32 18.34 18.29 4.97
CA GLY A 32 19.66 17.66 5.04
C GLY A 32 19.65 16.17 5.42
N ASN A 33 18.47 15.55 5.51
CA ASN A 33 18.31 14.14 5.85
C ASN A 33 18.28 13.27 4.59
N HIS A 34 19.47 13.10 3.99
CA HIS A 34 19.67 12.39 2.74
C HIS A 34 19.23 10.93 2.78
N TYR A 35 19.44 10.24 3.92
CA TYR A 35 19.04 8.85 4.09
C TYR A 35 17.51 8.68 4.04
N ASN A 36 16.77 9.53 4.75
CA ASN A 36 15.31 9.49 4.72
C ASN A 36 14.76 9.93 3.36
N ALA A 37 15.39 10.93 2.72
CA ALA A 37 15.03 11.35 1.38
C ALA A 37 15.14 10.21 0.36
N LEU A 38 16.28 9.49 0.37
CA LEU A 38 16.50 8.34 -0.49
C LEU A 38 15.50 7.22 -0.20
N THR A 39 15.24 6.93 1.08
CA THR A 39 14.30 5.89 1.49
C THR A 39 12.88 6.19 0.97
N LEU A 40 12.38 7.41 1.19
CA LEU A 40 11.06 7.82 0.72
C LEU A 40 10.97 7.84 -0.81
N ALA A 41 12.02 8.29 -1.49
CA ALA A 41 12.08 8.27 -2.96
C ALA A 41 12.04 6.84 -3.52
N LEU A 42 12.82 5.92 -2.95
CA LEU A 42 12.82 4.51 -3.34
C LEU A 42 11.45 3.86 -3.10
N MET A 43 10.84 4.13 -1.95
CA MET A 43 9.48 3.66 -1.66
C MET A 43 8.45 4.19 -2.67
N GLY A 44 8.54 5.49 -3.02
CA GLY A 44 7.70 6.10 -4.04
C GLY A 44 7.89 5.45 -5.41
N ALA A 45 9.14 5.14 -5.80
CA ALA A 45 9.46 4.47 -7.04
C ALA A 45 8.93 3.03 -7.09
N ILE A 46 9.05 2.27 -5.99
CA ILE A 46 8.50 0.91 -5.88
C ILE A 46 6.97 0.96 -6.01
N LEU A 47 6.31 1.87 -5.30
CA LEU A 47 4.85 2.03 -5.36
C LEU A 47 4.39 2.41 -6.77
N LEU A 48 5.06 3.38 -7.40
CA LEU A 48 4.76 3.80 -8.76
C LEU A 48 4.95 2.65 -9.77
N GLY A 49 6.06 1.93 -9.68
CA GLY A 49 6.34 0.77 -10.53
C GLY A 49 5.29 -0.34 -10.36
N GLY A 50 4.91 -0.63 -9.11
CA GLY A 50 3.84 -1.57 -8.79
C GLY A 50 2.48 -1.14 -9.35
N ALA A 51 2.11 0.13 -9.19
CA ALA A 51 0.87 0.69 -9.73
C ALA A 51 0.84 0.65 -11.27
N LEU A 52 1.94 1.04 -11.92
CA LEU A 52 2.08 0.96 -13.38
C LEU A 52 1.99 -0.48 -13.89
N HIS A 53 2.57 -1.43 -13.16
CA HIS A 53 2.46 -2.85 -13.49
C HIS A 53 1.03 -3.36 -13.34
N ALA A 54 0.35 -3.00 -12.24
CA ALA A 54 -1.03 -3.37 -11.95
C ALA A 54 -2.04 -2.72 -12.91
N ALA A 55 -1.75 -1.53 -13.43
CA ALA A 55 -2.61 -0.83 -14.38
C ALA A 55 -2.63 -1.48 -15.79
N ARG A 56 -1.68 -2.38 -16.10
CA ARG A 56 -1.59 -3.00 -17.43
C ARG A 56 -2.83 -3.83 -17.77
N PRO A 57 -3.33 -3.80 -19.02
CA PRO A 57 -4.51 -4.59 -19.44
C PRO A 57 -4.44 -6.07 -19.05
N ALA A 58 -3.26 -6.69 -19.19
CA ALA A 58 -3.00 -8.10 -18.90
C ALA A 58 -2.78 -8.44 -17.41
N ALA A 59 -2.86 -7.47 -16.49
CA ALA A 59 -2.67 -7.73 -15.06
C ALA A 59 -3.81 -8.61 -14.52
N SER A 60 -3.46 -9.62 -13.71
CA SER A 60 -4.42 -10.48 -13.03
C SER A 60 -5.24 -9.71 -12.00
N ASP A 61 -6.39 -10.26 -11.61
CA ASP A 61 -7.26 -9.65 -10.59
C ASP A 61 -6.50 -9.43 -9.28
N VAL A 62 -5.69 -10.40 -8.84
CA VAL A 62 -4.88 -10.27 -7.62
C VAL A 62 -3.86 -9.14 -7.75
N THR A 63 -3.15 -9.04 -8.87
CA THR A 63 -2.17 -7.98 -9.11
C THR A 63 -2.83 -6.60 -9.11
N ARG A 64 -4.00 -6.46 -9.75
CA ARG A 64 -4.78 -5.22 -9.78
C ARG A 64 -5.29 -4.81 -8.40
N ILE A 65 -5.90 -5.75 -7.68
CA ILE A 65 -6.45 -5.49 -6.35
C ILE A 65 -5.31 -5.11 -5.40
N ASN A 66 -4.21 -5.88 -5.38
CA ASN A 66 -3.05 -5.57 -4.55
C ASN A 66 -2.43 -4.22 -4.89
N GLY A 67 -2.41 -3.86 -6.18
CA GLY A 67 -1.94 -2.59 -6.68
C GLY A 67 -2.93 -1.44 -6.55
N LEU A 68 -4.11 -1.62 -5.92
CA LEU A 68 -5.14 -0.58 -5.79
C LEU A 68 -5.62 -0.01 -7.16
N GLU A 69 -5.63 -0.86 -8.19
CA GLU A 69 -6.04 -0.53 -9.56
C GLU A 69 -7.35 -1.26 -9.93
N TYR A 70 -8.43 -0.90 -9.22
CA TYR A 70 -9.75 -1.50 -9.43
C TYR A 70 -10.36 -1.09 -10.78
N ARG A 71 -10.85 -2.06 -11.55
CA ARG A 71 -11.52 -1.83 -12.85
C ARG A 71 -13.02 -1.84 -12.75
N ASP A 72 -13.56 -2.65 -11.85
CA ASP A 72 -14.99 -2.85 -11.69
C ASP A 72 -15.38 -2.86 -10.20
N GLU A 73 -16.68 -2.95 -9.94
CA GLU A 73 -17.22 -3.00 -8.58
C GLU A 73 -16.82 -4.30 -7.85
N ARG A 74 -16.59 -5.40 -8.58
CA ARG A 74 -16.18 -6.69 -8.01
C ARG A 74 -14.81 -6.58 -7.35
N ASP A 75 -13.85 -5.96 -8.02
CA ASP A 75 -12.53 -5.66 -7.44
C ASP A 75 -12.67 -4.87 -6.14
N GLY A 76 -13.54 -3.85 -6.15
CA GLY A 76 -13.81 -3.01 -4.98
C GLY A 76 -14.37 -3.82 -3.81
N LEU A 77 -15.30 -4.74 -4.07
CA LEU A 77 -15.87 -5.62 -3.05
C LEU A 77 -14.84 -6.62 -2.50
N LEU A 78 -14.00 -7.20 -3.36
CA LEU A 78 -12.93 -8.11 -2.94
C LEU A 78 -11.87 -7.37 -2.11
N ALA A 79 -11.50 -6.16 -2.53
CA ALA A 79 -10.61 -5.28 -1.79
C ALA A 79 -11.16 -4.92 -0.41
N GLN A 80 -12.46 -4.65 -0.27
CA GLN A 80 -13.07 -4.36 1.03
C GLN A 80 -12.91 -5.51 2.03
N LYS A 81 -12.99 -6.76 1.56
CA LYS A 81 -12.70 -7.95 2.39
C LYS A 81 -11.23 -7.97 2.82
N GLY A 82 -10.32 -7.68 1.90
CA GLY A 82 -8.90 -7.50 2.21
C GLY A 82 -8.65 -6.42 3.28
N PHE A 83 -9.30 -5.27 3.14
CA PHE A 83 -9.17 -4.16 4.09
C PHE A 83 -9.76 -4.48 5.46
N ALA A 84 -10.75 -5.37 5.56
CA ALA A 84 -11.22 -5.84 6.85
C ALA A 84 -10.11 -6.61 7.60
N ALA A 85 -9.40 -7.51 6.92
CA ALA A 85 -8.27 -8.22 7.51
C ALA A 85 -7.12 -7.28 7.90
N VAL A 86 -6.77 -6.33 7.04
CA VAL A 86 -5.74 -5.32 7.34
C VAL A 86 -6.11 -4.46 8.54
N ARG A 87 -7.39 -4.07 8.70
CA ARG A 87 -7.85 -3.30 9.86
C ARG A 87 -7.69 -4.05 11.17
N VAL A 88 -8.04 -5.35 11.19
CA VAL A 88 -7.83 -6.19 12.38
C VAL A 88 -6.34 -6.34 12.69
N ALA A 89 -5.52 -6.63 11.67
CA ALA A 89 -4.07 -6.72 11.84
C ALA A 89 -3.47 -5.40 12.34
N ALA A 90 -3.93 -4.25 11.81
CA ALA A 90 -3.48 -2.94 12.25
C ALA A 90 -3.84 -2.66 13.71
N LEU A 91 -5.04 -3.04 14.16
CA LEU A 91 -5.43 -2.92 15.55
C LEU A 91 -4.51 -3.75 16.47
N VAL A 92 -4.26 -5.01 16.11
CA VAL A 92 -3.36 -5.90 16.86
C VAL A 92 -1.94 -5.33 16.90
N MET A 93 -1.41 -4.90 15.75
CA MET A 93 -0.07 -4.34 15.65
C MET A 93 0.07 -3.06 16.47
N THR A 94 -0.94 -2.18 16.48
CA THR A 94 -0.94 -0.94 17.27
C THR A 94 -0.93 -1.22 18.78
N VAL A 95 -1.68 -2.22 19.25
CA VAL A 95 -1.61 -2.69 20.64
C VAL A 95 -0.20 -3.20 20.95
N GLY A 96 0.39 -3.99 20.04
CA GLY A 96 1.78 -4.41 20.14
C GLY A 96 2.76 -3.24 20.21
N THR A 97 2.57 -2.21 19.37
CA THR A 97 3.40 -1.00 19.38
C THR A 97 3.34 -0.34 20.74
N PHE A 98 2.14 -0.19 21.30
CA PHE A 98 1.94 0.42 22.61
C PHE A 98 2.70 -0.32 23.71
N PHE A 99 2.65 -1.66 23.73
CA PHE A 99 3.42 -2.44 24.70
C PHE A 99 4.93 -2.29 24.50
N VAL A 100 5.42 -2.43 23.27
CA VAL A 100 6.85 -2.31 22.96
C VAL A 100 7.36 -0.92 23.33
N THR A 101 6.65 0.14 22.96
CA THR A 101 7.09 1.51 23.26
C THR A 101 7.03 1.84 24.74
N THR A 102 6.04 1.30 25.47
CA THR A 102 5.93 1.47 26.92
C THR A 102 7.06 0.76 27.67
N LEU A 103 7.45 -0.44 27.22
CA LEU A 103 8.45 -1.25 27.91
C LEU A 103 9.90 -0.95 27.48
N MET A 104 10.10 -0.60 26.20
CA MET A 104 11.43 -0.49 25.58
C MET A 104 11.77 0.93 25.08
N GLY A 105 10.82 1.87 25.13
CA GLY A 105 11.01 3.22 24.59
C GLY A 105 10.83 3.31 23.08
N GLN A 106 11.38 4.33 22.43
CA GLN A 106 11.17 4.53 20.99
C GLN A 106 11.93 3.52 20.13
N VAL A 107 11.19 2.75 19.34
CA VAL A 107 11.74 1.71 18.45
C VAL A 107 11.41 2.06 17.00
N GLN A 108 12.34 2.72 16.31
CA GLN A 108 12.12 3.24 14.95
C GLN A 108 11.90 2.14 13.90
N TRP A 109 12.57 0.98 14.04
CA TRP A 109 12.40 -0.14 13.11
C TRP A 109 11.00 -0.79 13.21
N TYR A 110 10.28 -0.58 14.32
CA TYR A 110 8.97 -1.17 14.53
C TYR A 110 7.95 -0.66 13.52
N VAL A 111 7.99 0.62 13.15
CA VAL A 111 7.07 1.21 12.17
C VAL A 111 7.25 0.58 10.80
N LEU A 112 8.51 0.35 10.39
CA LEU A 112 8.82 -0.35 9.15
C LEU A 112 8.31 -1.80 9.20
N ALA A 113 8.57 -2.51 10.30
CA ALA A 113 8.07 -3.88 10.50
C ALA A 113 6.54 -3.94 10.43
N GLN A 114 5.84 -3.01 11.09
CA GLN A 114 4.39 -2.90 11.04
C GLN A 114 3.87 -2.69 9.63
N MET A 115 4.51 -1.80 8.86
CA MET A 115 4.15 -1.59 7.46
C MET A 115 4.32 -2.85 6.61
N LEU A 116 5.43 -3.59 6.77
CA LEU A 116 5.69 -4.84 6.04
C LEU A 116 4.66 -5.94 6.40
N VAL A 117 4.32 -6.08 7.68
CA VAL A 117 3.30 -7.02 8.14
C VAL A 117 1.94 -6.68 7.51
N LEU A 118 1.54 -5.41 7.52
CA LEU A 118 0.26 -4.98 6.93
C LEU A 118 0.24 -5.19 5.41
N ALA A 119 1.35 -4.95 4.72
CA ALA A 119 1.47 -5.25 3.29
C ALA A 119 1.35 -6.76 3.01
N GLY A 120 1.95 -7.61 3.85
CA GLY A 120 1.81 -9.06 3.77
C GLY A 120 0.37 -9.53 3.99
N VAL A 121 -0.29 -9.03 5.05
CA VAL A 121 -1.70 -9.32 5.34
C VAL A 121 -2.59 -8.92 4.17
N TRP A 122 -2.36 -7.74 3.60
CA TRP A 122 -3.07 -7.26 2.41
C TRP A 122 -2.92 -8.23 1.23
N ALA A 123 -1.69 -8.58 0.87
CA ALA A 123 -1.41 -9.48 -0.25
C ALA A 123 -2.05 -10.86 -0.08
N VAL A 124 -1.95 -11.45 1.12
CA VAL A 124 -2.52 -12.77 1.43
C VAL A 124 -4.05 -12.72 1.45
N ALA A 125 -4.64 -11.71 2.08
CA ALA A 125 -6.09 -11.59 2.19
C ALA A 125 -6.74 -11.45 0.80
N ASN A 126 -6.15 -10.65 -0.09
CA ASN A 126 -6.65 -10.49 -1.45
C ASN A 126 -6.47 -11.74 -2.30
N TRP A 127 -5.32 -12.42 -2.18
CA TRP A 127 -5.11 -13.70 -2.87
C TRP A 127 -6.15 -14.74 -2.45
N LEU A 128 -6.44 -14.86 -1.16
CA LEU A 128 -7.49 -15.75 -0.64
C LEU A 128 -8.89 -15.32 -1.10
N ALA A 129 -9.18 -14.02 -1.12
CA ALA A 129 -10.47 -13.49 -1.54
C ALA A 129 -10.75 -13.81 -3.01
N VAL A 130 -9.77 -13.61 -3.89
CA VAL A 130 -9.89 -13.93 -5.32
C VAL A 130 -10.00 -15.44 -5.55
N ARG A 131 -9.26 -16.26 -4.81
CA ARG A 131 -9.31 -17.72 -4.98
C ARG A 131 -10.65 -18.34 -4.54
N ARG A 132 -11.39 -17.68 -3.65
CA ARG A 132 -12.62 -18.20 -3.04
C ARG A 132 -13.92 -17.61 -3.62
N GLY A 133 -13.85 -16.55 -4.44
CA GLY A 133 -15.02 -15.81 -4.93
C GLY A 133 -15.05 -15.68 -6.44
#